data_AF-A0A8T6A6U6-F1
#
_entry.id   AF-A0A8T6A6U6-F1
#
_cell.length_a   1.000
_cell.length_b   1.000
_cell.length_c   1.000
_cell.angle_alpha   90.00
_cell.angle_beta   90.00
_cell.angle_gamma   90.00
#
_symmetry.space_group_name_H-M   'P 1'
#
loop_
_entity.id
_entity.type
_entity.pdbx_description
1 polymer ?
#
loop_
_entity_poly.entity_id
_entity_poly.type
_entity_poly.pdbx_seq_one_letter_code
_entity_poly.pdbx_strand_id
1 'polypeptide(L)' 'MNGLTKAIKSAGTATNLATMLGIKPMSVSRWKNRYQGVVPADRVLQIYAATGVTPHELRPDLYP' A
#
# COMPACT_ATOMS: atom_id res chain seq x y z
N MET A 1 -3.19 -11.08 7.44
CA MET A 1 -3.07 -9.60 7.31
C MET A 1 -1.93 -9.35 6.33
N ASN A 2 -2.15 -8.68 5.20
CA ASN A 2 -1.10 -8.43 4.19
C ASN A 2 -0.47 -7.04 4.37
N GLY A 3 0.68 -6.79 3.72
CA GLY A 3 1.42 -5.52 3.84
C GLY A 3 0.56 -4.29 3.53
N LEU A 4 -0.29 -4.34 2.49
CA LEU A 4 -1.20 -3.24 2.17
C LEU A 4 -2.20 -2.95 3.30
N THR A 5 -2.76 -3.98 3.94
CA THR A 5 -3.69 -3.78 5.07
C THR A 5 -2.97 -3.14 6.26
N LYS A 6 -1.71 -3.50 6.50
CA LYS A 6 -0.87 -2.86 7.53
C LYS A 6 -0.60 -1.40 7.19
N ALA A 7 -0.28 -1.09 5.93
CA ALA A 7 -0.07 0.28 5.46
C ALA A 7 -1.33 1.14 5.60
N ILE A 8 -2.50 0.60 5.24
CA ILE A 8 -3.80 1.27 5.42
C ILE A 8 -4.06 1.56 6.90
N LYS A 9 -3.76 0.59 7.78
CA LYS A 9 -3.93 0.77 9.23
C LYS A 9 -2.95 1.82 9.78
N SER A 10 -1.71 1.84 9.32
CA SER A 10 -0.69 2.85 9.70
C SER A 10 -1.13 4.26 9.27
N ALA A 11 -1.69 4.41 8.07
CA ALA A 11 -2.27 5.66 7.59
C ALA A 11 -3.65 6.00 8.18
N GLY A 12 -4.22 5.12 9.01
CA GLY A 12 -5.56 5.22 9.59
C GLY A 12 -6.68 4.74 8.66
N THR A 13 -6.74 5.23 7.42
CA THR A 13 -7.75 4.81 6.43
C THR A 13 -7.19 4.64 5.03
N ALA A 14 -7.90 3.91 4.17
CA ALA A 14 -7.51 3.74 2.77
C ALA A 14 -7.55 5.06 1.99
N THR A 15 -8.48 5.96 2.36
CA THR A 15 -8.58 7.31 1.80
C THR A 15 -7.37 8.15 2.21
N ASN A 16 -6.98 8.13 3.49
CA ASN A 16 -5.79 8.85 3.96
C ASN A 16 -4.53 8.35 3.26
N LEU A 17 -4.36 7.02 3.14
CA LEU A 17 -3.25 6.45 2.40
C LEU A 17 -3.22 6.95 0.95
N ALA A 18 -4.37 6.99 0.27
CA ALA A 18 -4.45 7.52 -1.09
C ALA A 18 -4.07 9.01 -1.16
N THR A 19 -4.52 9.82 -0.20
CA THR A 19 -4.16 11.24 -0.08
C THR A 19 -2.66 11.42 0.12
N MET A 20 -2.03 10.65 1.02
CA MET A 20 -0.58 10.68 1.25
C MET A 20 0.22 10.30 0.00
N LEU A 21 -0.32 9.40 -0.83
CA LEU A 21 0.29 8.97 -2.09
C LEU A 21 -0.04 9.88 -3.29
N GLY A 22 -0.88 10.91 -3.10
CA GLY A 22 -1.33 11.79 -4.17
C GLY A 22 -2.17 11.09 -5.24
N ILE A 23 -2.93 10.04 -4.88
CA ILE A 23 -3.75 9.26 -5.80
C ILE A 23 -5.23 9.24 -5.39
N LYS A 24 -6.08 8.77 -6.29
CA LYS A 24 -7.51 8.58 -6.00
C LYS A 24 -7.70 7.42 -5.00
N PRO A 25 -8.61 7.53 -4.00
CA PRO A 25 -8.94 6.44 -3.07
C PRO A 25 -9.36 5.13 -3.75
N MET A 26 -9.97 5.23 -4.93
CA MET A 26 -10.33 4.06 -5.75
C MET A 26 -9.11 3.20 -6.12
N SER A 27 -7.92 3.79 -6.28
CA SER A 27 -6.69 3.04 -6.56
C SER A 27 -6.34 2.09 -5.43
N VAL A 28 -6.34 2.57 -4.19
CA VAL A 28 -6.06 1.76 -2.98
C VAL A 28 -7.14 0.68 -2.80
N SER A 29 -8.42 1.03 -3.04
CA SER A 29 -9.52 0.05 -3.01
C SER A 29 -9.33 -1.06 -4.06
N ARG A 30 -8.88 -0.71 -5.26
CA ARG A 30 -8.61 -1.68 -6.33
C ARG A 30 -7.44 -2.60 -5.97
N TRP A 31 -6.38 -2.08 -5.36
CA TRP A 31 -5.27 -2.91 -4.87
C TRP A 31 -5.74 -3.90 -3.82
N LYS A 32 -6.54 -3.44 -2.85
CA LYS A 32 -7.10 -4.28 -1.79
C LYS A 32 -8.02 -5.38 -2.31
N ASN A 33 -8.97 -5.03 -3.17
CA ASN A 33 -10.06 -5.94 -3.56
C ASN A 33 -9.74 -6.75 -4.82
N ARG A 34 -9.20 -6.10 -5.87
CA ARG A 34 -8.98 -6.73 -7.17
C ARG A 34 -7.61 -7.38 -7.30
N TYR A 35 -6.60 -6.80 -6.65
CA TYR A 35 -5.23 -7.33 -6.67
C TYR A 35 -4.86 -8.05 -5.38
N GLN A 36 -5.86 -8.41 -4.56
CA GLN A 36 -5.67 -9.19 -3.32
C GLN A 36 -4.63 -8.60 -2.36
N GLY A 37 -4.47 -7.27 -2.39
CA GLY A 37 -3.50 -6.53 -1.59
C GLY A 37 -2.13 -6.36 -2.21
N VAL A 38 -1.93 -6.78 -3.46
CA VAL A 38 -0.69 -6.52 -4.21
C VAL A 38 -0.66 -5.07 -4.66
N VAL A 39 0.42 -4.39 -4.27
CA VAL A 39 0.68 -2.99 -4.62
C VAL A 39 1.54 -2.91 -5.89
N PRO A 40 1.28 -1.95 -6.81
CA PRO A 40 2.19 -1.67 -7.92
C PRO A 40 3.64 -1.43 -7.48
N ALA A 41 4.61 -1.95 -8.24
CA ALA A 41 6.03 -1.93 -7.89
C ALA A 41 6.58 -0.50 -7.69
N ASP A 42 6.14 0.40 -8.56
CA ASP A 42 6.45 1.84 -8.57
C ASP A 42 5.94 2.58 -7.34
N ARG A 43 4.95 2.03 -6.62
CA ARG A 43 4.35 2.65 -5.43
C ARG A 43 4.89 2.10 -4.11
N VAL A 44 5.65 1.00 -4.13
CA VAL A 44 6.14 0.35 -2.91
C VAL A 44 6.96 1.30 -2.04
N LEU A 45 7.93 2.00 -2.63
CA LEU A 45 8.79 2.93 -1.89
C LEU A 45 8.02 4.15 -1.37
N GLN A 46 7.01 4.62 -2.12
CA GLN A 46 6.15 5.71 -1.66
C GLN A 46 5.30 5.30 -0.45
N ILE A 47 4.77 4.07 -0.45
CA ILE A 47 4.04 3.53 0.70
C ILE A 47 4.97 3.36 1.90
N TYR A 48 6.18 2.86 1.70
CA TYR A 48 7.18 2.76 2.77
C TYR A 48 7.48 4.13 3.38
N ALA A 49 7.76 5.15 2.55
CA ALA A 49 8.00 6.50 3.02
C ALA A 49 6.80 7.10 3.79
N ALA A 50 5.56 6.80 3.36
CA ALA A 50 4.35 7.31 3.98
C ALA A 50 3.94 6.56 5.27
N THR A 51 4.23 5.26 5.37
CA THR A 51 3.63 4.40 6.41
C THR A 51 4.62 3.62 7.26
N GLY A 52 5.89 3.58 6.88
CA GLY A 52 6.94 2.77 7.50
C GLY A 52 6.86 1.27 7.22
N VAL A 53 5.84 0.80 6.46
CA VAL A 53 5.72 -0.61 6.11
C VAL A 53 6.75 -0.98 5.04
N THR A 54 7.58 -1.98 5.32
CA THR A 54 8.76 -2.25 4.49
C THR A 54 8.39 -2.81 3.12
N PRO A 55 9.25 -2.62 2.10
CA PRO A 55 9.07 -3.22 0.78
C PRO A 55 8.89 -4.74 0.82
N HIS A 56 9.63 -5.43 1.70
CA HIS A 56 9.52 -6.88 1.92
C HIS A 56 8.12 -7.31 2.40
N GLU A 57 7.46 -6.49 3.23
CA GLU A 57 6.08 -6.76 3.66
C GLU A 57 5.03 -6.47 2.57
N LEU A 58 5.29 -5.48 1.71
CA LEU A 58 4.36 -5.04 0.66
C LEU A 58 4.42 -5.91 -0.59
N ARG A 59 5.63 -6.29 -1.01
CA ARG A 59 5.94 -7.05 -2.24
C ARG A 59 7.12 -8.00 -1.97
N PRO A 60 6.93 -9.07 -1.19
CA PRO A 60 7.96 -10.08 -0.96
C PRO A 60 8.42 -10.77 -2.25
N ASP A 61 7.59 -10.74 -3.31
CA ASP A 61 7.91 -11.23 -4.64
C ASP A 61 8.97 -10.38 -5.37
N LEU A 62 9.11 -9.10 -5.01
CA LEU A 62 10.11 -8.18 -5.59
C LEU A 62 11.30 -7.91 -4.67
N TYR A 63 11.11 -8.07 -3.36
CA TYR A 63 12.11 -7.78 -2.33
C TYR A 63 12.26 -9.01 -1.43
N PRO A 64 13.11 -9.99 -1.81
CA PRO A 64 13.42 -11.15 -0.97
C PRO A 64 14.23 -10.76 0.27
#